data_AF-A9WUD5-F1
#
_entry.id   AF-A9WUD5-F1
#
_cell.length_a   1.000
_cell.length_b   1.000
_cell.length_c   1.000
_cell.angle_alpha   90.00
_cell.angle_beta   90.00
_cell.angle_gamma   90.00
#
_symmetry.space_group_name_H-M   'P 1'
#
loop_
_entity.id
_entity.type
_entity.pdbx_description
1 polymer ?
#
loop_
_entity_poly.entity_id
_entity_poly.type
_entity_poly.pdbx_seq_one_letter_code
_entity_poly.pdbx_strand_id
1 'polypeptide(L)'
;MLAESHARDLRVIVDLVPNHTSDEHEWFVEALTAEPGSAARERYIFRDGKGENGELPPNNWQSIFGGIAWTRVLDAAGQPGQWYLHLFDSKQPDLNWDNPEVHAEMASVLRFWLDRGVDGFRVDVAHGMVKAAGLPDWDGAAAMVEGDSGDSAMNPPSPFLTKKASTRSTGPGIRSSKNTTAIGCWLPRRGLSRRRD
;
A
#
# COMPACT_ATOMS: atom_id res chain seq x y z
N MET A 1 -1.17 28.34 -4.50
CA MET A 1 -0.14 27.29 -4.35
C MET A 1 0.49 26.91 -5.69
N LEU A 2 -0.06 25.98 -6.50
CA LEU A 2 0.60 25.50 -7.74
C LEU A 2 0.98 26.63 -8.71
N ALA A 3 0.01 27.46 -9.14
CA ALA A 3 0.27 28.58 -10.05
C ALA A 3 1.27 29.60 -9.49
N GLU A 4 1.26 29.82 -8.17
CA GLU A 4 2.20 30.74 -7.50
C GLU A 4 3.62 30.17 -7.41
N SER A 5 3.75 28.85 -7.23
CA SER A 5 5.03 28.14 -7.28
C SER A 5 5.61 28.21 -8.70
N HIS A 6 4.80 27.91 -9.71
CA HIS A 6 5.24 27.97 -11.11
C HIS A 6 5.62 29.38 -11.54
N ALA A 7 4.90 30.42 -11.09
CA ALA A 7 5.27 31.83 -11.34
C ALA A 7 6.64 32.22 -10.74
N ARG A 8 7.18 31.40 -9.85
CA ARG A 8 8.50 31.56 -9.21
C ARG A 8 9.54 30.55 -9.73
N ASP A 9 9.26 29.89 -10.85
CA ASP A 9 10.09 28.83 -11.43
C ASP A 9 10.36 27.65 -10.48
N LEU A 10 9.43 27.39 -9.54
CA LEU A 10 9.49 26.24 -8.64
C LEU A 10 8.67 25.09 -9.20
N ARG A 11 9.20 23.87 -9.07
CA ARG A 11 8.49 22.62 -9.37
C ARG A 11 7.82 22.07 -8.12
N VAL A 12 6.64 21.51 -8.27
CA VAL A 12 5.88 20.92 -7.16
C VAL A 12 5.75 19.42 -7.39
N ILE A 13 6.29 18.63 -6.46
CA ILE A 13 6.07 17.19 -6.39
C ILE A 13 5.06 16.87 -5.28
N VAL A 14 4.27 15.82 -5.45
CA VAL A 14 3.36 15.32 -4.40
C VAL A 14 3.80 13.95 -3.91
N ASP A 15 3.50 13.66 -2.66
CA ASP A 15 3.74 12.33 -2.09
C ASP A 15 2.62 11.38 -2.52
N LEU A 16 3.01 10.20 -3.02
CA LEU A 16 2.11 9.14 -3.42
C LEU A 16 2.38 7.92 -2.54
N VAL A 17 1.34 7.42 -1.88
CA VAL A 17 1.41 6.23 -1.03
C VAL A 17 0.59 5.10 -1.68
N PRO A 18 1.18 4.34 -2.62
CA PRO A 18 0.48 3.32 -3.39
C PRO A 18 0.34 1.96 -2.67
N ASN A 19 1.05 1.75 -1.55
CA ASN A 19 1.12 0.44 -0.92
C ASN A 19 -0.14 0.08 -0.10
N HIS A 20 -0.67 1.03 0.64
CA HIS A 20 -1.77 0.85 1.58
C HIS A 20 -2.67 2.08 1.58
N THR A 21 -3.89 1.92 2.08
CA THR A 21 -4.81 3.04 2.37
C THR A 21 -4.98 3.18 3.89
N SER A 22 -5.78 4.16 4.34
CA SER A 22 -6.36 4.12 5.68
C SER A 22 -7.38 2.97 5.79
N ASP A 23 -7.59 2.42 6.98
CA ASP A 23 -8.70 1.51 7.27
C ASP A 23 -10.07 2.21 7.22
N GLU A 24 -10.08 3.54 7.29
CA GLU A 24 -11.28 4.36 7.07
C GLU A 24 -11.56 4.63 5.58
N HIS A 25 -10.68 4.18 4.68
CA HIS A 25 -10.87 4.37 3.25
C HIS A 25 -12.09 3.57 2.76
N GLU A 26 -12.90 4.15 1.87
CA GLU A 26 -14.17 3.56 1.42
C GLU A 26 -14.00 2.13 0.88
N TRP A 27 -12.93 1.88 0.13
CA TRP A 27 -12.60 0.53 -0.34
C TRP A 27 -12.35 -0.46 0.78
N PHE A 28 -11.69 -0.06 1.88
CA PHE A 28 -11.41 -0.99 2.97
C PHE A 28 -12.65 -1.24 3.82
N VAL A 29 -13.45 -0.20 4.08
CA VAL A 29 -14.74 -0.33 4.76
C VAL A 29 -15.68 -1.26 3.97
N GLU A 30 -15.73 -1.12 2.65
CA GLU A 30 -16.47 -2.03 1.77
C GLU A 30 -15.89 -3.45 1.85
N ALA A 31 -14.57 -3.60 1.72
CA ALA A 31 -13.91 -4.91 1.78
C ALA A 31 -14.16 -5.62 3.11
N LEU A 32 -14.14 -4.91 4.24
CA LEU A 32 -14.37 -5.48 5.57
C LEU A 32 -15.75 -6.09 5.73
N THR A 33 -16.77 -5.45 5.14
CA THR A 33 -18.18 -5.88 5.26
C THR A 33 -18.61 -6.87 4.16
N ALA A 34 -17.84 -7.00 3.09
CA ALA A 34 -18.13 -7.90 1.99
C ALA A 34 -17.73 -9.36 2.29
N GLU A 35 -18.40 -10.32 1.66
CA GLU A 35 -18.06 -11.75 1.83
C GLU A 35 -16.65 -12.09 1.33
N PRO A 36 -15.99 -13.12 1.90
CA PRO A 36 -14.74 -13.67 1.37
C PRO A 36 -14.85 -14.01 -0.13
N GLY A 37 -13.83 -13.67 -0.92
CA GLY A 37 -13.79 -13.88 -2.37
C GLY A 37 -14.59 -12.88 -3.22
N SER A 38 -15.22 -11.86 -2.60
CA SER A 38 -15.87 -10.76 -3.33
C SER A 38 -14.86 -9.82 -3.98
N ALA A 39 -15.27 -9.10 -5.02
CA ALA A 39 -14.42 -8.13 -5.72
C ALA A 39 -13.88 -7.04 -4.77
N ALA A 40 -14.68 -6.58 -3.81
CA ALA A 40 -14.25 -5.63 -2.79
C ALA A 40 -13.13 -6.21 -1.90
N ARG A 41 -13.28 -7.47 -1.46
CA ARG A 41 -12.29 -8.19 -0.65
C ARG A 41 -10.96 -8.35 -1.40
N GLU A 42 -11.01 -8.61 -2.71
CA GLU A 42 -9.82 -8.78 -3.56
C GLU A 42 -8.98 -7.50 -3.77
N ARG A 43 -9.44 -6.31 -3.38
CA ARG A 43 -8.64 -5.07 -3.45
C ARG A 43 -7.53 -5.02 -2.40
N TYR A 44 -7.66 -5.79 -1.33
CA TYR A 44 -6.67 -5.92 -0.26
C TYR A 44 -6.25 -7.38 -0.10
N ILE A 45 -5.25 -7.63 0.75
CA ILE A 45 -4.73 -8.97 0.96
C ILE A 45 -5.38 -9.57 2.20
N PHE A 46 -6.50 -10.27 1.97
CA PHE A 46 -7.16 -11.10 2.98
C PHE A 46 -6.83 -12.57 2.80
N ARG A 47 -6.54 -13.28 3.89
CA ARG A 47 -6.21 -14.72 3.86
C ARG A 47 -6.80 -15.43 5.07
N ASP A 48 -7.13 -16.70 4.88
CA ASP A 48 -7.49 -17.58 5.99
C ASP A 48 -6.27 -17.80 6.89
N GLY A 49 -6.52 -17.90 8.19
CA GLY A 49 -5.48 -18.21 9.17
C GLY A 49 -5.07 -19.67 9.14
N LYS A 50 -3.97 -19.98 9.83
CA LYS A 50 -3.51 -21.34 10.13
C LYS A 50 -4.10 -21.81 11.48
N GLY A 51 -3.98 -23.10 11.78
CA GLY A 51 -4.53 -23.71 13.01
C GLY A 51 -5.88 -24.38 12.79
N GLU A 52 -6.44 -25.00 13.82
CA GLU A 52 -7.71 -25.75 13.70
C GLU A 52 -8.88 -24.80 13.41
N ASN A 53 -8.81 -23.57 13.94
CA ASN A 53 -9.86 -22.56 13.85
C ASN A 53 -9.34 -21.24 13.21
N GLY A 54 -8.22 -21.28 12.48
CA GLY A 54 -7.61 -20.10 11.86
C GLY A 54 -7.05 -19.09 12.87
N GLU A 55 -6.73 -19.52 14.08
CA GLU A 55 -6.25 -18.70 15.19
C GLU A 55 -4.82 -18.19 15.02
N LEU A 56 -4.05 -18.77 14.11
CA LEU A 56 -2.71 -18.34 13.77
C LEU A 56 -2.72 -17.51 12.47
N PRO A 57 -1.83 -16.52 12.33
CA PRO A 57 -1.74 -15.73 11.11
C PRO A 57 -1.32 -16.60 9.91
N PRO A 58 -1.60 -16.15 8.68
CA PRO A 58 -1.27 -16.88 7.44
C PRO A 58 0.22 -17.18 7.29
N ASN A 59 1.09 -16.32 7.81
CA ASN A 59 2.55 -16.50 7.85
C ASN A 59 3.18 -15.76 9.05
N ASN A 60 4.49 -15.88 9.20
CA ASN A 60 5.27 -15.28 10.29
C ASN A 60 5.68 -13.81 10.05
N TRP A 61 5.16 -13.14 9.00
CA TRP A 61 5.59 -11.78 8.67
C TRP A 61 5.31 -10.80 9.82
N GLN A 62 6.28 -9.93 10.05
CA GLN A 62 6.22 -8.88 11.06
C GLN A 62 5.92 -7.52 10.41
N SER A 63 5.16 -6.69 11.11
CA SER A 63 5.01 -5.29 10.77
C SER A 63 6.36 -4.58 10.95
N ILE A 64 6.66 -3.63 10.06
CA ILE A 64 7.84 -2.77 10.13
C ILE A 64 7.79 -1.90 11.41
N PHE A 65 6.60 -1.64 11.96
CA PHE A 65 6.43 -0.94 13.24
C PHE A 65 6.41 -1.87 14.47
N GLY A 66 6.63 -3.17 14.25
CA GLY A 66 6.68 -4.19 15.30
C GLY A 66 5.37 -4.96 15.47
N GLY A 67 5.49 -6.20 15.92
CA GLY A 67 4.37 -7.14 16.04
C GLY A 67 4.01 -7.82 14.71
N ILE A 68 2.95 -8.62 14.72
CA ILE A 68 2.50 -9.37 13.54
C ILE A 68 1.98 -8.43 12.45
N ALA A 69 2.27 -8.74 11.18
CA ALA A 69 1.78 -7.98 10.03
C ALA A 69 0.31 -8.28 9.65
N TRP A 70 -0.43 -8.94 10.54
CA TRP A 70 -1.74 -9.48 10.26
C TRP A 70 -2.71 -9.13 11.37
N THR A 71 -3.87 -8.60 11.00
CA THR A 71 -4.97 -8.38 11.94
C THR A 71 -6.15 -9.24 11.55
N ARG A 72 -6.71 -9.98 12.53
CA ARG A 72 -7.86 -10.84 12.32
C ARG A 72 -9.15 -10.02 12.30
N VAL A 73 -9.99 -10.25 11.30
CA VAL A 73 -11.32 -9.66 11.25
C VAL A 73 -12.33 -10.52 11.99
N LEU A 74 -13.41 -9.88 12.42
CA LEU A 74 -14.63 -10.59 12.81
C LEU A 74 -15.59 -10.55 11.62
N ASP A 75 -16.31 -11.64 11.39
CA ASP A 75 -17.41 -11.66 10.43
C ASP A 75 -18.66 -10.93 10.95
N ALA A 76 -19.72 -10.90 10.15
CA ALA A 76 -20.98 -10.25 10.52
C ALA A 76 -21.65 -10.86 11.76
N ALA A 77 -21.35 -12.12 12.10
CA ALA A 77 -21.85 -12.80 13.28
C ALA A 77 -20.92 -12.62 14.50
N GLY A 78 -19.85 -11.83 14.37
CA GLY A 78 -18.85 -11.62 15.41
C GLY A 78 -17.88 -12.79 15.57
N GLN A 79 -17.89 -13.75 14.64
CA GLN A 79 -17.04 -14.92 14.69
C GLN A 79 -15.69 -14.62 14.04
N PRO A 80 -14.61 -15.27 14.50
CA PRO A 80 -13.29 -14.98 13.98
C PRO A 80 -13.14 -15.38 12.49
N GLY A 81 -12.91 -14.40 11.61
CA GLY A 81 -12.82 -14.58 10.16
C GLY A 81 -11.38 -14.58 9.63
N GLN A 82 -11.23 -14.09 8.39
CA GLN A 82 -9.95 -13.94 7.70
C GLN A 82 -9.02 -12.93 8.39
N TRP A 83 -7.75 -12.96 8.04
CA TRP A 83 -6.74 -11.99 8.42
C TRP A 83 -6.49 -11.02 7.25
N TYR A 84 -6.28 -9.73 7.52
CA TYR A 84 -5.76 -8.81 6.51
C TYR A 84 -4.31 -8.42 6.79
N LEU A 85 -3.55 -8.26 5.71
CA LEU A 85 -2.15 -7.84 5.78
C LEU A 85 -2.05 -6.32 5.99
N HIS A 86 -1.12 -5.94 6.86
CA HIS A 86 -0.63 -4.57 7.01
C HIS A 86 0.89 -4.62 7.31
N LEU A 87 1.72 -4.10 6.40
CA LEU A 87 3.17 -4.07 6.61
C LEU A 87 3.61 -2.99 7.61
N PHE A 88 2.70 -2.09 7.97
CA PHE A 88 2.91 -1.01 8.93
C PHE A 88 1.85 -1.11 10.03
N ASP A 89 1.15 -0.01 10.34
CA ASP A 89 0.09 -0.01 11.34
C ASP A 89 -1.14 -0.82 10.86
N SER A 90 -1.92 -1.39 11.78
CA SER A 90 -3.17 -2.09 11.43
C SER A 90 -4.20 -1.16 10.78
N LYS A 91 -4.08 0.16 11.02
CA LYS A 91 -4.81 1.23 10.32
C LYS A 91 -4.34 1.46 8.88
N GLN A 92 -3.34 0.73 8.40
CA GLN A 92 -2.75 0.85 7.08
C GLN A 92 -2.83 -0.48 6.30
N PRO A 93 -4.04 -0.96 5.95
CA PRO A 93 -4.20 -2.21 5.20
C PRO A 93 -3.57 -2.14 3.81
N ASP A 94 -2.80 -3.17 3.49
CA ASP A 94 -2.06 -3.28 2.24
C ASP A 94 -2.97 -3.59 1.04
N LEU A 95 -2.83 -2.80 -0.02
CA LEU A 95 -3.48 -3.04 -1.30
C LEU A 95 -2.90 -4.29 -1.99
N ASN A 96 -3.78 -5.00 -2.70
CA ASN A 96 -3.43 -6.15 -3.52
C ASN A 96 -3.06 -5.71 -4.94
N TRP A 97 -1.76 -5.56 -5.20
CA TRP A 97 -1.24 -5.18 -6.52
C TRP A 97 -1.29 -6.29 -7.58
N ASP A 98 -1.85 -7.47 -7.30
CA ASP A 98 -2.21 -8.43 -8.35
C ASP A 98 -3.62 -8.19 -8.90
N ASN A 99 -4.43 -7.34 -8.24
CA ASN A 99 -5.76 -6.96 -8.70
C ASN A 99 -5.69 -5.83 -9.74
N PRO A 100 -6.19 -6.01 -10.98
CA PRO A 100 -6.13 -4.99 -12.03
C PRO A 100 -6.94 -3.71 -11.71
N GLU A 101 -7.95 -3.77 -10.84
CA GLU A 101 -8.69 -2.59 -10.39
C GLU A 101 -7.79 -1.64 -9.58
N VAL A 102 -6.89 -2.19 -8.76
CA VAL A 102 -5.92 -1.40 -7.99
C VAL A 102 -4.96 -0.67 -8.94
N HIS A 103 -4.48 -1.34 -10.00
CA HIS A 103 -3.65 -0.69 -11.03
C HIS A 103 -4.39 0.44 -11.73
N ALA A 104 -5.65 0.20 -12.11
CA ALA A 104 -6.47 1.18 -12.81
C ALA A 104 -6.73 2.42 -11.94
N GLU A 105 -7.03 2.24 -10.66
CA GLU A 105 -7.25 3.34 -9.74
C GLU A 105 -5.97 4.13 -9.50
N MET A 106 -4.83 3.47 -9.29
CA MET A 106 -3.56 4.18 -9.10
C MET A 106 -3.17 5.00 -10.34
N ALA A 107 -3.45 4.47 -11.54
CA ALA A 107 -3.29 5.25 -12.77
C ALA A 107 -4.28 6.45 -12.85
N SER A 108 -5.50 6.31 -12.33
CA SER A 108 -6.48 7.40 -12.22
C SER A 108 -6.01 8.49 -11.26
N VAL A 109 -5.51 8.12 -10.07
CA VAL A 109 -4.96 9.04 -9.07
C VAL A 109 -3.76 9.82 -9.62
N LEU A 110 -2.85 9.14 -10.33
CA LEU A 110 -1.72 9.79 -11.00
C LEU A 110 -2.20 10.84 -12.01
N ARG A 111 -3.15 10.49 -12.88
CA ARG A 111 -3.72 11.44 -13.86
C ARG A 111 -4.41 12.62 -13.18
N PHE A 112 -5.19 12.37 -12.13
CA PHE A 112 -5.88 13.42 -11.38
C PHE A 112 -4.93 14.53 -10.92
N TRP A 113 -3.74 14.18 -10.43
CA TRP A 113 -2.73 15.14 -9.97
C TRP A 113 -1.94 15.78 -11.11
N LEU A 114 -1.59 15.01 -12.13
CA LEU A 114 -0.92 15.53 -13.34
C LEU A 114 -1.80 16.55 -14.08
N ASP A 115 -3.09 16.28 -14.22
CA ASP A 115 -4.08 17.17 -14.84
C ASP A 115 -4.23 18.50 -14.09
N ARG A 116 -3.80 18.55 -12.82
CA ARG A 116 -3.78 19.77 -11.98
C ARG A 116 -2.47 20.53 -12.08
N GLY A 117 -1.46 20.01 -12.77
CA GLY A 117 -0.17 20.66 -12.98
C GLY A 117 0.91 20.28 -11.96
N VAL A 118 0.78 19.16 -11.27
CA VAL A 118 1.90 18.61 -10.47
C VAL A 118 3.04 18.18 -11.39
N ASP A 119 4.28 18.48 -11.02
CA ASP A 119 5.48 18.23 -11.84
C ASP A 119 6.09 16.82 -11.62
N GLY A 120 5.66 16.09 -10.59
CA GLY A 120 6.12 14.73 -10.32
C GLY A 120 5.64 14.15 -9.00
N PHE A 121 6.10 12.93 -8.71
CA PHE A 121 5.71 12.18 -7.52
C PHE A 121 6.92 11.68 -6.75
N ARG A 122 6.86 11.78 -5.42
CA ARG A 122 7.66 10.95 -4.53
C ARG A 122 6.83 9.72 -4.21
N VAL A 123 7.35 8.53 -4.49
CA VAL A 123 6.60 7.27 -4.28
C VAL A 123 7.06 6.64 -2.97
N ASP A 124 6.17 6.69 -1.98
CA ASP A 124 6.39 6.07 -0.67
C ASP A 124 6.26 4.54 -0.77
N VAL A 125 7.12 3.83 -0.04
CA VAL A 125 7.10 2.36 0.09
C VAL A 125 6.89 1.61 -1.23
N ALA A 126 7.55 2.08 -2.31
CA ALA A 126 7.47 1.42 -3.61
C ALA A 126 7.89 -0.06 -3.55
N HIS A 127 8.79 -0.40 -2.62
CA HIS A 127 9.27 -1.75 -2.35
C HIS A 127 8.28 -2.63 -1.59
N GLY A 128 7.11 -2.14 -1.16
CA GLY A 128 6.09 -2.92 -0.44
C GLY A 128 4.95 -3.42 -1.34
N MET A 129 4.80 -2.82 -2.53
CA MET A 129 3.60 -2.95 -3.35
C MET A 129 3.31 -4.39 -3.76
N VAL A 130 4.34 -5.13 -4.19
CA VAL A 130 4.21 -6.50 -4.70
C VAL A 130 4.68 -7.50 -3.65
N LYS A 131 3.83 -8.45 -3.32
CA LYS A 131 4.10 -9.46 -2.30
C LYS A 131 4.49 -10.78 -2.96
N ALA A 132 5.33 -11.57 -2.31
CA ALA A 132 5.69 -12.89 -2.79
C ALA A 132 4.47 -13.80 -2.95
N ALA A 133 4.37 -14.46 -4.10
CA ALA A 133 3.29 -15.39 -4.39
C ALA A 133 3.23 -16.50 -3.34
N GLY A 134 2.03 -16.81 -2.86
CA GLY A 134 1.83 -17.78 -1.78
C GLY A 134 2.16 -17.28 -0.38
N LEU A 135 2.69 -16.05 -0.24
CA LEU A 135 2.99 -15.39 1.04
C LEU A 135 3.80 -16.30 1.99
N PRO A 136 4.95 -16.84 1.56
CA PRO A 136 5.73 -17.78 2.36
C PRO A 136 6.23 -17.14 3.66
N ASP A 137 6.48 -17.97 4.66
CA ASP A 137 7.20 -17.56 5.87
C ASP A 137 8.59 -16.98 5.48
N TRP A 138 9.05 -15.99 6.23
CA TRP A 138 10.30 -15.28 6.01
C TRP A 138 10.98 -14.97 7.35
N ASP A 139 12.20 -15.48 7.54
CA ASP A 139 12.95 -15.34 8.80
C ASP A 139 13.85 -14.08 8.82
N GLY A 140 13.67 -13.19 7.84
CA GLY A 140 14.38 -11.91 7.77
C GLY A 140 13.68 -10.81 8.56
N ALA A 141 14.33 -9.65 8.63
CA ALA A 141 13.78 -8.46 9.26
C ALA A 141 13.63 -7.34 8.22
N ALA A 142 12.44 -6.74 8.15
CA ALA A 142 12.24 -5.48 7.45
C ALA A 142 12.35 -4.35 8.47
N ALA A 143 13.21 -3.37 8.19
CA ALA A 143 13.33 -2.16 8.99
C ALA A 143 13.09 -0.96 8.10
N MET A 144 12.61 0.14 8.70
CA MET A 144 12.65 1.43 8.03
C MET A 144 14.10 1.71 7.62
N VAL A 145 14.32 2.01 6.34
CA VAL A 145 15.66 2.38 5.86
C VAL A 145 16.03 3.74 6.47
N GLU A 146 16.67 3.70 7.64
CA GLU A 146 17.56 4.75 8.10
C GLU A 146 18.75 4.78 7.15
N GLY A 147 19.19 5.97 6.74
CA GLY A 147 20.26 6.10 5.75
C GLY A 147 21.54 5.45 6.28
N ASP A 148 21.97 4.38 5.59
CA ASP A 148 23.25 3.67 5.66
C ASP A 148 23.92 3.50 7.04
N SER A 149 23.75 2.31 7.60
CA SER A 149 24.79 1.64 8.38
C SER A 149 24.72 0.14 8.06
N GLY A 150 25.58 -0.27 7.14
CA GLY A 150 25.59 -1.59 6.54
C GLY A 150 25.58 -2.76 7.52
N ASP A 151 24.67 -3.70 7.28
CA ASP A 151 24.90 -5.14 7.40
C ASP A 151 23.82 -5.91 6.62
N SER A 152 23.74 -5.70 5.30
CA SER A 152 22.68 -6.32 4.46
C SER A 152 22.95 -7.78 4.10
N ALA A 153 24.14 -8.32 4.41
CA ALA A 153 24.61 -9.61 3.90
C ALA A 153 23.96 -10.83 4.58
N MET A 154 23.38 -10.68 5.78
CA MET A 154 22.74 -11.78 6.52
C MET A 154 21.21 -11.79 6.44
N ASN A 155 20.58 -10.83 5.77
CA ASN A 155 19.13 -10.76 5.65
C ASN A 155 18.67 -11.53 4.41
N PRO A 156 17.83 -12.58 4.52
CA PRO A 156 17.29 -13.27 3.34
C PRO A 156 16.53 -12.28 2.44
N PRO A 157 16.45 -12.53 1.11
CA PRO A 157 15.79 -11.61 0.18
C PRO A 157 14.36 -11.32 0.61
N SER A 158 14.02 -10.03 0.69
CA SER A 158 12.71 -9.60 1.16
C SER A 158 11.58 -10.10 0.25
N PRO A 159 10.44 -10.56 0.82
CA PRO A 159 9.28 -11.00 0.04
C PRO A 159 8.52 -9.83 -0.61
N PHE A 160 8.92 -8.58 -0.39
CA PHE A 160 8.21 -7.38 -0.87
C PHE A 160 8.65 -6.89 -2.27
N LEU A 161 9.57 -7.60 -2.94
CA LEU A 161 10.14 -7.20 -4.24
C LEU A 161 10.17 -8.31 -5.30
N THR A 162 9.33 -9.34 -5.19
CA THR A 162 9.44 -10.51 -6.07
C THR A 162 8.59 -10.41 -7.33
N LYS A 163 9.00 -9.59 -8.29
CA LYS A 163 8.82 -9.89 -9.72
C LYS A 163 10.19 -9.68 -10.36
N LYS A 164 10.74 -10.71 -11.04
CA LYS A 164 12.03 -10.61 -11.74
C LYS A 164 12.02 -9.35 -12.60
N ALA A 165 12.75 -8.32 -12.18
CA ALA A 165 12.99 -7.16 -12.99
C ALA A 165 13.78 -7.64 -14.22
N SER A 166 13.14 -7.64 -15.39
CA SER A 166 13.86 -7.72 -16.66
C SER A 166 14.72 -6.46 -16.75
N THR A 167 16.01 -6.60 -16.50
CA THR A 167 16.97 -5.51 -16.51
C THR A 167 17.06 -4.84 -17.89
N ARG A 168 16.71 -3.55 -17.96
CA ARG A 168 17.37 -2.62 -18.88
C ARG A 168 17.98 -1.51 -18.05
N SER A 169 19.28 -1.31 -18.20
CA SER A 169 20.03 -0.23 -17.58
C SER A 169 19.74 1.10 -18.29
N THR A 170 19.74 2.22 -17.55
CA THR A 170 20.66 3.37 -17.72
C THR A 170 20.23 4.56 -16.83
N GLY A 171 21.21 5.25 -16.21
CA GLY A 171 21.15 6.70 -15.89
C GLY A 171 21.28 7.11 -14.41
N PRO A 172 22.13 8.10 -14.04
CA PRO A 172 22.57 8.28 -12.64
C PRO A 172 21.74 9.30 -11.82
N GLY A 173 21.49 8.93 -10.56
CA GLY A 173 21.69 9.71 -9.33
C GLY A 173 20.92 11.01 -9.11
N ILE A 174 19.86 10.97 -8.30
CA ILE A 174 19.30 12.14 -7.61
C ILE A 174 19.31 11.87 -6.10
N ARG A 175 19.89 12.80 -5.32
CA ARG A 175 19.90 12.79 -3.86
C ARG A 175 18.57 13.32 -3.31
N SER A 176 17.99 12.59 -2.36
CA SER A 176 16.76 12.93 -1.63
C SER A 176 17.09 13.80 -0.40
N SER A 177 16.44 14.96 -0.27
CA SER A 177 16.34 15.69 1.00
C SER A 177 15.00 15.37 1.66
N LYS A 178 15.02 15.18 2.98
CA LYS A 178 13.89 14.74 3.80
C LYS A 178 13.32 15.92 4.59
N ASN A 179 12.01 16.11 4.53
CA ASN A 179 11.19 16.68 5.61
C ASN A 179 9.79 16.07 5.47
N THR A 180 9.38 15.28 6.46
CA THR A 180 8.16 14.47 6.43
C THR A 180 7.03 15.22 7.15
N THR A 181 5.93 15.44 6.45
CA THR A 181 4.60 15.60 7.03
C THR A 181 3.64 14.89 6.08
N ALA A 182 3.18 13.72 6.48
CA ALA A 182 2.16 12.98 5.73
C ALA A 182 0.83 13.73 5.88
N ILE A 183 0.36 14.36 4.81
CA ILE A 183 -0.99 14.88 4.73
C ILE A 183 -1.85 13.77 4.13
N GLY A 184 -2.77 13.24 4.93
CA GLY A 184 -3.70 12.18 4.53
C GLY A 184 -4.44 12.53 3.24
N CYS A 185 -4.44 11.59 2.30
CA CYS A 185 -5.11 11.72 1.02
C CYS A 185 -6.64 11.63 1.23
N TRP A 186 -7.33 12.77 1.30
CA TRP A 186 -8.78 12.84 1.18
C TRP A 186 -9.17 12.74 -0.30
N LEU A 187 -9.75 11.61 -0.71
CA LEU A 187 -10.41 11.47 -2.01
C LEU A 187 -11.77 12.21 -1.98
N PRO A 188 -12.10 13.04 -3.00
CA PRO A 188 -13.41 13.68 -3.06
C PRO A 188 -14.48 12.69 -3.54
N ARG A 189 -15.60 12.64 -2.79
CA ARG A 189 -16.83 11.92 -3.15
C ARG A 189 -17.29 12.29 -4.57
N ARG A 190 -17.43 11.31 -5.47
CA ARG A 190 -18.14 11.52 -6.74
C ARG A 190 -19.62 11.75 -6.47
N GLY A 191 -20.08 12.97 -6.69
CA GLY A 191 -21.50 13.34 -6.61
C GLY A 191 -22.31 12.65 -7.70
N LEU A 192 -23.41 11.99 -7.30
CA LEU A 192 -24.45 11.55 -8.22
C LEU A 192 -25.00 12.75 -9.00
N SER A 193 -24.84 12.72 -10.31
CA SER A 193 -25.53 13.59 -11.26
C SER A 193 -27.05 13.43 -11.09
N ARG A 194 -27.71 14.53 -10.73
CA ARG A 194 -29.17 14.67 -10.83
C ARG A 194 -29.54 14.70 -12.31
N ARG A 195 -30.34 13.75 -12.77
CA ARG A 195 -31.24 13.96 -13.91
C ARG A 195 -32.40 14.83 -13.45
N ARG A 196 -32.65 15.93 -14.15
CA ARG A 196 -33.99 16.48 -14.33
C ARG A 196 -34.10 16.90 -15.78
N ASP A 197 -35.22 16.50 -16.36
CA ASP A 197 -35.78 16.99 -17.61
C ASP A 197 -36.04 18.51 -17.56
#